data_AF-K1T4H5-F1
#
_entry.id   AF-K1T4H5-F1
#
_cell.length_a   1.000
_cell.length_b   1.000
_cell.length_c   1.000
_cell.angle_alpha   90.00
_cell.angle_beta   90.00
_cell.angle_gamma   90.00
#
_symmetry.space_group_name_H-M   'P 1'
#
loop_
_entity.id
_entity.type
_entity.pdbx_description
1 polymer ?
#
loop_
_entity_poly.entity_id
_entity_poly.type
_entity_poly.pdbx_seq_one_letter_code
_entity_poly.pdbx_strand_id
1 'polypeptide(L)'
;EVKPYERVPLDGIIIKGKTTLDTSALTGESLPVDAGEGSEVLSGAINGSNLIAVKTTKHFGDSTATRILQLVEDAAAQKGNSEKLISRFASVYTPVVVLIAAAIAVIPPLCGLGAFSEWLYRALVCLVASCPCAIVISVPLSYYSGIGAASEVGVLIKGGKYIEALAKAD
;
A
#
# COMPACT_ATOMS: atom_id res chain seq x y z
N GLU A 1 29.07 -10.67 -16.71
CA GLU A 1 30.23 -9.85 -16.27
C GLU A 1 29.69 -8.49 -15.88
N VAL A 2 30.27 -7.84 -14.88
CA VAL A 2 29.86 -6.51 -14.41
C VAL A 2 31.04 -5.57 -14.59
N LYS A 3 30.83 -4.47 -15.32
CA LYS A 3 31.88 -3.49 -15.61
C LYS A 3 32.15 -2.61 -14.39
N PRO A 4 33.29 -1.90 -14.36
CA PRO A 4 33.54 -0.90 -13.34
C PRO A 4 32.41 0.14 -13.29
N TYR A 5 32.00 0.51 -12.08
CA TYR A 5 30.89 1.45 -11.82
C TYR A 5 29.50 1.01 -12.33
N GLU A 6 29.35 -0.24 -12.74
CA GLU A 6 28.08 -0.80 -13.16
C GLU A 6 27.34 -1.41 -11.96
N ARG A 7 26.00 -1.30 -11.96
CA ARG A 7 25.16 -1.92 -10.94
C ARG A 7 25.05 -3.41 -11.20
N VAL A 8 25.20 -4.20 -10.14
CA VAL A 8 25.03 -5.65 -10.19
C VAL A 8 23.55 -5.95 -10.44
N PRO A 9 23.21 -6.65 -11.54
CA PRO A 9 21.81 -6.86 -11.93
C PRO A 9 21.12 -7.97 -11.12
N LEU A 10 21.87 -8.96 -10.63
CA LEU A 10 21.35 -10.19 -10.02
C LEU A 10 22.24 -10.66 -8.88
N ASP A 11 21.63 -11.28 -7.88
CA ASP A 11 22.35 -11.95 -6.79
C ASP A 11 23.22 -13.09 -7.35
N GLY A 12 24.43 -13.23 -6.84
CA GLY A 12 25.35 -14.26 -7.32
C GLY A 12 26.65 -14.36 -6.53
N ILE A 13 27.58 -15.15 -7.04
CA ILE A 13 28.91 -15.36 -6.45
C ILE A 13 29.97 -14.93 -7.46
N ILE A 14 30.98 -14.18 -7.02
CA ILE A 14 32.12 -13.82 -7.87
C ILE A 14 32.90 -15.09 -8.20
N ILE A 15 33.02 -15.40 -9.49
CA ILE A 15 33.82 -16.52 -9.99
C ILE A 15 35.18 -16.08 -10.52
N LYS A 16 35.35 -14.78 -10.85
CA LYS A 16 36.62 -14.24 -11.30
C LYS A 16 36.74 -12.75 -11.01
N GLY A 17 37.89 -12.33 -10.50
CA GLY A 17 38.24 -10.94 -10.24
C GLY A 17 38.09 -10.52 -8.77
N LYS A 18 38.65 -9.36 -8.45
CA LYS A 18 38.60 -8.75 -7.12
C LYS A 18 38.26 -7.27 -7.27
N THR A 19 37.29 -6.78 -6.50
CA THR A 19 36.78 -5.41 -6.60
C THR A 19 36.31 -4.94 -5.23
N THR A 20 35.93 -3.67 -5.14
CA THR A 20 35.14 -3.15 -4.02
C THR A 20 33.68 -3.07 -4.45
N LEU A 21 32.76 -3.38 -3.55
CA LEU A 21 31.32 -3.29 -3.78
C LEU A 21 30.74 -2.19 -2.90
N ASP A 22 30.05 -1.24 -3.52
CA ASP A 22 29.25 -0.27 -2.80
C ASP A 22 27.85 -0.85 -2.55
N THR A 23 27.57 -1.13 -1.27
CA THR A 23 26.29 -1.65 -0.78
C THR A 23 25.45 -0.59 -0.08
N SER A 24 25.78 0.71 -0.23
CA SER A 24 25.08 1.82 0.42
C SER A 24 23.58 1.82 0.14
N ALA A 25 23.18 1.49 -1.08
CA ALA A 25 21.78 1.43 -1.49
C ALA A 25 20.97 0.29 -0.81
N LEU A 26 21.63 -0.73 -0.28
CA LEU A 26 20.99 -1.90 0.32
C LEU A 26 21.13 -1.94 1.85
N THR A 27 22.33 -1.64 2.34
CA THR A 27 22.72 -1.78 3.75
C THR A 27 22.76 -0.44 4.48
N GLY A 28 22.84 0.68 3.75
CA GLY A 28 23.06 2.01 4.32
C GLY A 28 24.49 2.28 4.76
N GLU A 29 25.39 1.30 4.68
CA GLU A 29 26.81 1.49 4.98
C GLU A 29 27.50 2.26 3.86
N SER A 30 28.21 3.34 4.21
CA SER A 30 28.85 4.22 3.22
C SER A 30 30.24 3.73 2.78
N LEU A 31 30.81 2.74 3.47
CA LEU A 31 32.12 2.21 3.16
C LEU A 31 31.99 1.03 2.18
N PRO A 32 32.64 1.09 1.00
CA PRO A 32 32.66 -0.04 0.08
C PRO A 32 33.33 -1.27 0.72
N VAL A 33 32.76 -2.45 0.46
CA VAL A 33 33.25 -3.72 0.99
C VAL A 33 34.15 -4.40 -0.03
N ASP A 34 35.31 -4.89 0.40
CA ASP A 34 36.19 -5.68 -0.46
C ASP A 34 35.54 -7.03 -0.81
N ALA A 35 35.46 -7.35 -2.10
CA ALA A 35 34.89 -8.59 -2.60
C ALA A 35 35.81 -9.26 -3.62
N GLY A 36 36.00 -10.56 -3.46
CA GLY A 36 36.84 -11.39 -4.33
C GLY A 36 36.14 -12.68 -4.73
N GLU A 37 36.87 -13.55 -5.43
CA GLU A 37 36.38 -14.87 -5.82
C GLU A 37 35.81 -15.64 -4.62
N GLY A 38 34.61 -16.21 -4.79
CA GLY A 38 33.86 -16.89 -3.74
C GLY A 38 32.98 -15.98 -2.87
N SER A 39 33.08 -14.65 -3.00
CA SER A 39 32.22 -13.71 -2.25
C SER A 39 30.82 -13.62 -2.88
N GLU A 40 29.80 -13.53 -2.03
CA GLU A 40 28.42 -13.24 -2.47
C GLU A 40 28.26 -11.76 -2.86
N VAL A 41 27.50 -11.53 -3.92
CA VAL A 41 27.18 -10.20 -4.44
C VAL A 41 25.67 -10.07 -4.51
N LEU A 42 25.14 -8.97 -3.99
CA LEU A 42 23.72 -8.67 -3.99
C LEU A 42 23.34 -7.79 -5.20
N SER A 43 22.16 -8.02 -5.75
CA SER A 43 21.59 -7.16 -6.79
C SER A 43 21.37 -5.75 -6.24
N GLY A 44 21.75 -4.74 -7.02
CA GLY A 44 21.67 -3.34 -6.60
C GLY A 44 22.98 -2.75 -6.06
N ALA A 45 23.95 -3.58 -5.67
CA ALA A 45 25.29 -3.12 -5.32
C ALA A 45 26.00 -2.51 -6.55
N ILE A 46 26.84 -1.50 -6.36
CA ILE A 46 27.61 -0.89 -7.45
C ILE A 46 29.03 -1.47 -7.42
N ASN A 47 29.46 -2.00 -8.57
CA ASN A 47 30.82 -2.47 -8.72
C ASN A 47 31.80 -1.30 -8.71
N GLY A 48 32.93 -1.46 -8.02
CA GLY A 48 34.01 -0.49 -7.97
C GLY A 48 34.82 -0.44 -9.27
N SER A 49 36.14 -0.48 -9.14
CA SER A 49 37.06 -0.15 -10.24
C SER A 49 37.40 -1.31 -11.17
N ASN A 50 37.16 -2.56 -10.79
CA ASN A 50 37.60 -3.74 -11.54
C ASN A 50 36.43 -4.50 -12.18
N LEU A 51 36.68 -5.13 -13.35
CA LEU A 51 35.71 -6.01 -13.99
C LEU A 51 35.60 -7.34 -13.22
N ILE A 52 34.38 -7.76 -12.92
CA ILE A 52 34.10 -9.02 -12.22
C ILE A 52 33.21 -9.94 -13.06
N ALA A 53 33.49 -11.24 -13.00
CA ALA A 53 32.59 -12.27 -13.50
C ALA A 53 31.80 -12.84 -12.32
N VAL A 54 30.48 -12.73 -12.38
CA VAL A 54 29.56 -13.19 -11.34
C VAL A 54 28.71 -14.32 -11.92
N LYS A 55 28.63 -15.43 -11.18
CA LYS A 55 27.70 -16.52 -11.46
C LYS A 55 26.40 -16.24 -10.71
N THR A 56 25.31 -16.05 -11.44
CA THR A 56 24.00 -15.76 -10.85
C THR A 56 23.47 -16.97 -10.09
N THR A 57 23.02 -16.77 -8.86
CA THR A 57 22.45 -17.83 -8.01
C THR A 57 20.93 -17.78 -7.94
N LYS A 58 20.33 -16.61 -8.23
CA LYS A 58 18.88 -16.40 -8.19
C LYS A 58 18.33 -15.86 -9.51
N HIS A 59 17.04 -16.11 -9.75
CA HIS A 59 16.28 -15.50 -10.83
C HIS A 59 15.94 -14.04 -10.50
N PHE A 60 15.67 -13.23 -11.52
CA PHE A 60 15.42 -11.78 -11.39
C PHE A 60 14.26 -11.42 -10.44
N GLY A 61 13.21 -12.26 -10.39
CA GLY A 61 12.08 -12.08 -9.47
C GLY A 61 12.46 -12.24 -7.99
N ASP A 62 13.49 -13.04 -7.70
CA ASP A 62 13.91 -13.39 -6.32
C ASP A 62 15.14 -12.61 -5.86
N SER A 63 15.59 -11.63 -6.65
CA SER A 63 16.76 -10.84 -6.33
C SER A 63 16.49 -9.92 -5.13
N THR A 64 17.52 -9.63 -4.35
CA THR A 64 17.39 -8.83 -3.12
C THR A 64 16.79 -7.46 -3.38
N ALA A 65 17.21 -6.76 -4.45
CA ALA A 65 16.64 -5.49 -4.86
C ALA A 65 15.14 -5.60 -5.22
N THR A 66 14.74 -6.63 -5.98
CA THR A 66 13.33 -6.86 -6.36
C THR A 66 12.46 -7.10 -5.13
N ARG A 67 12.96 -7.87 -4.17
CA ARG A 67 12.25 -8.17 -2.92
C ARG A 67 12.12 -6.95 -2.04
N ILE A 68 13.15 -6.10 -1.95
CA ILE A 68 13.06 -4.80 -1.27
C ILE A 68 12.01 -3.91 -1.93
N LEU A 69 11.99 -3.86 -3.26
CA LEU A 69 11.04 -3.04 -4.01
C LEU A 69 9.60 -3.50 -3.78
N GLN A 70 9.33 -4.81 -3.82
CA GLN A 70 8.04 -5.39 -3.47
C GLN A 70 7.62 -5.05 -2.04
N LEU A 71 8.53 -5.20 -1.07
CA LEU A 71 8.24 -4.87 0.33
C LEU A 71 7.90 -3.38 0.52
N VAL A 72 8.56 -2.48 -0.22
CA VAL A 72 8.29 -1.04 -0.19
C VAL A 72 6.93 -0.72 -0.84
N GLU A 73 6.63 -1.33 -1.98
CA GLU A 73 5.34 -1.16 -2.66
C GLU A 73 4.18 -1.69 -1.81
N ASP A 74 4.32 -2.89 -1.23
CA ASP A 74 3.33 -3.49 -0.34
C ASP A 74 3.10 -2.64 0.91
N ALA A 75 4.15 -2.03 1.46
CA ALA A 75 4.04 -1.12 2.60
C ALA A 75 3.34 0.20 2.23
N ALA A 76 3.57 0.74 1.03
CA ALA A 76 2.96 1.98 0.54
C ALA A 76 1.48 1.80 0.14
N ALA A 77 1.11 0.61 -0.36
CA ALA A 77 -0.25 0.30 -0.78
C ALA A 77 -1.24 0.09 0.40
N GLN A 78 -0.74 0.00 1.64
CA GLN A 78 -1.61 -0.25 2.79
C GLN A 78 -2.32 0.99 3.29
N LYS A 79 -3.62 1.06 2.97
CA LYS A 79 -4.59 1.94 3.64
C LYS A 79 -4.61 1.73 5.16
N GLY A 80 -4.87 2.81 5.89
CA GLY A 80 -5.06 2.79 7.35
C GLY A 80 -6.21 1.88 7.76
N ASN A 81 -6.18 1.36 8.98
CA ASN A 81 -7.22 0.46 9.49
C ASN A 81 -8.56 1.19 9.60
N SER A 82 -8.59 2.46 9.99
CA SER A 82 -9.82 3.26 10.07
C SER A 82 -10.43 3.47 8.69
N GLU A 83 -9.63 3.71 7.66
CA GLU A 83 -10.11 3.85 6.28
C GLU A 83 -10.73 2.54 5.76
N LYS A 84 -10.13 1.39 6.12
CA LYS A 84 -10.68 0.06 5.81
C LYS A 84 -11.99 -0.22 6.54
N LEU A 85 -12.15 0.25 7.79
CA LEU A 85 -13.39 0.10 8.56
C LEU A 85 -14.56 0.85 7.90
N ILE A 86 -14.34 2.08 7.44
CA ILE A 86 -15.38 2.86 6.74
C ILE A 86 -15.76 2.18 5.42
N SER A 87 -14.78 1.73 4.65
CA SER A 87 -15.03 1.01 3.40
C SER A 87 -15.82 -0.28 3.61
N ARG A 88 -15.52 -1.03 4.67
CA ARG A 88 -16.25 -2.25 5.06
C ARG A 88 -17.64 -1.95 5.60
N PHE A 89 -17.83 -0.84 6.32
CA PHE A 89 -19.15 -0.41 6.76
C PHE A 89 -20.02 -0.05 5.56
N ALA A 90 -19.52 0.75 4.62
CA ALA A 90 -20.25 1.15 3.42
C ALA A 90 -20.67 -0.06 2.57
N SER A 91 -19.81 -1.08 2.45
CA SER A 91 -20.13 -2.30 1.67
C SER A 91 -21.22 -3.17 2.30
N VAL A 92 -21.44 -3.08 3.62
CA VAL A 92 -22.51 -3.79 4.33
C VAL A 92 -23.77 -2.92 4.46
N TYR A 93 -23.61 -1.63 4.74
CA TYR A 93 -24.72 -0.69 4.94
C TYR A 93 -25.57 -0.54 3.68
N THR A 94 -24.92 -0.36 2.52
CA THR A 94 -25.60 -0.15 1.23
C THR A 94 -26.57 -1.29 0.86
N PRO A 95 -26.16 -2.58 0.87
CA PRO A 95 -27.09 -3.66 0.54
C PRO A 95 -28.21 -3.83 1.59
N VAL A 96 -27.93 -3.59 2.87
CA VAL A 96 -28.94 -3.70 3.94
C VAL A 96 -30.04 -2.66 3.75
N VAL A 97 -29.67 -1.40 3.50
CA VAL A 97 -30.63 -0.32 3.27
C VAL A 97 -31.46 -0.56 2.00
N VAL A 98 -30.83 -1.03 0.92
CA VAL A 98 -31.54 -1.36 -0.33
C VAL A 98 -32.54 -2.49 -0.11
N LEU A 99 -32.18 -3.52 0.67
CA LEU A 99 -33.09 -4.59 1.06
C LEU A 99 -34.29 -4.09 1.88
N ILE A 100 -34.05 -3.20 2.83
CA ILE A 100 -35.12 -2.59 3.64
C ILE A 100 -36.05 -1.75 2.76
N ALA A 101 -35.51 -0.93 1.86
CA ALA A 101 -36.32 -0.14 0.93
C ALA A 101 -37.15 -1.03 -0.01
N ALA A 102 -36.57 -2.11 -0.52
CA ALA A 102 -37.28 -3.09 -1.34
C ALA A 102 -38.40 -3.80 -0.55
N ALA A 103 -38.14 -4.15 0.72
CA ALA A 103 -39.14 -4.74 1.61
C ALA A 103 -40.31 -3.77 1.86
N ILE A 104 -40.04 -2.48 2.09
CA ILE A 104 -41.07 -1.44 2.24
C ILE A 104 -41.88 -1.24 0.96
N ALA A 105 -41.25 -1.38 -0.21
CA ALA A 105 -41.94 -1.27 -1.49
C ALA A 105 -42.86 -2.46 -1.79
N VAL A 106 -42.56 -3.65 -1.28
CA VAL A 106 -43.21 -4.91 -1.68
C VAL A 106 -44.17 -5.47 -0.62
N ILE A 107 -43.79 -5.46 0.66
CA ILE A 107 -44.57 -6.10 1.74
C ILE A 107 -45.94 -5.43 1.98
N PRO A 108 -46.04 -4.10 2.15
CA PRO A 108 -47.31 -3.46 2.46
C PRO A 108 -48.36 -3.54 1.34
N PRO A 109 -48.01 -3.38 0.03
CA PRO A 109 -48.95 -3.62 -1.06
C PRO A 109 -49.48 -5.05 -1.11
N LEU A 110 -48.63 -6.05 -0.83
CA LEU A 110 -49.02 -7.47 -0.77
C LEU A 110 -49.97 -7.78 0.39
N CYS A 111 -49.86 -7.05 1.50
CA CYS A 111 -50.77 -7.17 2.65
C CYS A 111 -52.06 -6.34 2.51
N GLY A 112 -52.28 -5.67 1.37
CA GLY A 112 -53.49 -4.88 1.11
C GLY A 112 -53.54 -3.51 1.82
N LEU A 113 -52.40 -3.00 2.31
CA LEU A 113 -52.30 -1.76 3.10
C LEU A 113 -52.23 -0.47 2.26
N GLY A 114 -52.61 -0.49 0.97
CA GLY A 114 -52.71 0.71 0.12
C GLY A 114 -52.20 0.54 -1.31
N ALA A 115 -52.19 1.65 -2.06
CA ALA A 115 -51.76 1.67 -3.45
C ALA A 115 -50.23 1.50 -3.58
N PHE A 116 -49.80 0.71 -4.58
CA PHE A 116 -48.37 0.43 -4.85
C PHE A 116 -47.54 1.71 -5.06
N SER A 117 -48.12 2.72 -5.71
CA SER A 117 -47.46 4.02 -5.96
C SER A 117 -47.05 4.74 -4.66
N GLU A 118 -47.89 4.67 -3.63
CA GLU A 118 -47.63 5.35 -2.36
C GLU A 118 -46.50 4.69 -1.57
N TRP A 119 -46.48 3.36 -1.53
CA TRP A 119 -45.43 2.60 -0.85
C TRP A 119 -44.10 2.64 -1.60
N LEU A 120 -44.13 2.70 -2.94
CA LEU A 120 -42.95 2.94 -3.75
C LEU A 120 -42.35 4.33 -3.47
N TYR A 121 -43.20 5.37 -3.37
CA TYR A 121 -42.75 6.71 -3.00
C TYR A 121 -42.11 6.72 -1.60
N ARG A 122 -42.75 6.09 -0.62
CA ARG A 122 -42.21 5.98 0.75
C ARG A 122 -40.87 5.22 0.81
N ALA A 123 -40.73 4.14 0.02
CA ALA A 123 -39.47 3.41 -0.09
C ALA A 123 -38.33 4.27 -0.66
N LEU A 124 -38.61 5.07 -1.70
CA LEU A 124 -37.63 5.99 -2.28
C LEU A 124 -37.23 7.10 -1.30
N VAL A 125 -38.19 7.67 -0.56
CA VAL A 125 -37.90 8.67 0.48
C VAL A 125 -37.02 8.08 1.58
N CYS A 126 -37.30 6.84 2.01
CA CYS A 126 -36.47 6.14 2.99
C CYS A 126 -35.05 5.90 2.47
N LEU A 127 -34.91 5.47 1.21
CA LEU A 127 -33.62 5.26 0.57
C LEU A 127 -32.81 6.56 0.51
N VAL A 128 -33.41 7.68 0.11
CA VAL A 128 -32.74 8.99 0.06
C VAL A 128 -32.35 9.46 1.47
N ALA A 129 -33.23 9.31 2.46
CA ALA A 129 -32.96 9.71 3.83
C ALA A 129 -31.81 8.93 4.49
N SER A 130 -31.54 7.70 4.03
CA SER A 130 -30.50 6.83 4.58
C SER A 130 -29.07 7.16 4.13
N CYS A 131 -28.88 8.08 3.17
CA CYS A 131 -27.58 8.29 2.55
C CYS A 131 -26.50 8.73 3.59
N PRO A 132 -25.48 7.90 3.89
CA PRO A 132 -24.57 8.12 5.02
C PRO A 132 -23.40 9.06 4.67
N CYS A 133 -23.65 10.09 3.86
CA CYS A 133 -22.62 10.94 3.24
C CYS A 133 -21.61 11.51 4.24
N ALA A 134 -22.08 11.96 5.41
CA ALA A 134 -21.23 12.56 6.44
C ALA A 134 -20.23 11.57 7.05
N ILE A 135 -20.64 10.31 7.25
CA ILE A 135 -19.80 9.27 7.86
C ILE A 135 -18.69 8.83 6.89
N VAL A 136 -19.01 8.73 5.60
CA VAL A 136 -18.05 8.27 4.59
C VAL A 136 -16.94 9.32 4.37
N ILE A 137 -17.28 10.61 4.43
CA ILE A 137 -16.34 11.70 4.14
C ILE A 137 -15.52 12.10 5.37
N SER A 138 -16.03 11.88 6.59
CA SER A 138 -15.37 12.35 7.83
C SER A 138 -13.94 11.82 7.98
N VAL A 139 -13.72 10.53 7.74
CA VAL A 139 -12.42 9.89 7.94
C VAL A 139 -11.34 10.32 6.95
N PRO A 140 -11.53 10.28 5.62
CA PRO A 140 -10.51 10.78 4.70
C PRO A 140 -10.25 12.28 4.92
N LEU A 141 -11.28 13.07 5.23
CA LEU A 141 -11.11 14.49 5.53
C LEU A 141 -10.20 14.72 6.75
N SER A 142 -10.41 14.00 7.85
CA SER A 142 -9.55 14.08 9.03
C SER A 142 -8.10 13.70 8.73
N TYR A 143 -7.86 12.66 7.92
CA TYR A 143 -6.50 12.29 7.51
C TYR A 143 -5.84 13.38 6.66
N TYR A 144 -6.54 13.94 5.67
CA TYR A 144 -5.98 15.01 4.84
C TYR A 144 -5.67 16.27 5.65
N SER A 145 -6.55 16.65 6.56
CA SER A 145 -6.29 17.77 7.48
C SER A 145 -5.07 17.50 8.37
N GLY A 146 -4.93 16.29 8.90
CA GLY A 146 -3.76 15.90 9.71
C GLY A 146 -2.44 15.88 8.93
N ILE A 147 -2.43 15.34 7.72
CA ILE A 147 -1.26 15.36 6.82
C ILE A 147 -0.89 16.80 6.46
N GLY A 148 -1.90 17.64 6.17
CA GLY A 148 -1.71 19.06 5.86
C GLY A 148 -1.05 19.80 7.03
N ALA A 149 -1.60 19.67 8.23
CA ALA A 149 -1.05 20.31 9.43
C ALA A 149 0.38 19.84 9.75
N ALA A 150 0.68 18.55 9.59
CA ALA A 150 2.05 18.03 9.76
C ALA A 150 3.02 18.59 8.71
N SER A 151 2.54 18.80 7.48
CA SER A 151 3.36 19.36 6.40
C SER A 151 3.73 20.82 6.65
N GLU A 152 2.88 21.61 7.32
CA GLU A 152 3.16 23.00 7.69
C GLU A 152 4.34 23.14 8.67
N VAL A 153 4.59 22.11 9.49
CA VAL A 153 5.75 22.05 10.41
C VAL A 153 6.91 21.22 9.84
N GLY A 154 6.91 20.95 8.53
CA GLY A 154 8.02 20.28 7.84
C GLY A 154 8.06 18.76 8.00
N VAL A 155 6.97 18.13 8.47
CA VAL A 155 6.88 16.68 8.65
C VAL A 155 6.11 16.05 7.50
N LEU A 156 6.80 15.26 6.66
CA LEU A 156 6.18 14.54 5.54
C LEU A 156 5.69 13.15 5.97
N ILE A 157 4.37 12.98 6.02
CA ILE A 157 3.75 11.69 6.35
C ILE A 157 3.27 10.98 5.08
N LYS A 158 3.90 9.87 4.73
CA LYS A 158 3.66 9.10 3.48
C LYS A 158 2.42 8.18 3.54
N GLY A 159 1.34 8.59 4.20
CA GLY A 159 0.05 7.87 4.20
C GLY A 159 -0.68 7.80 5.54
N GLY A 160 -1.99 7.51 5.48
CA GLY A 160 -2.88 7.49 6.65
C GLY A 160 -2.56 6.40 7.69
N LYS A 161 -2.02 5.26 7.25
CA LYS A 161 -1.55 4.19 8.16
C LYS A 161 -0.49 4.69 9.14
N TYR A 162 0.41 5.58 8.68
CA TYR A 162 1.47 6.13 9.52
C TYR A 162 0.92 7.14 10.54
N ILE A 163 -0.11 7.91 10.17
CA ILE A 163 -0.83 8.77 11.12
C ILE A 163 -1.48 7.94 12.23
N GLU A 164 -2.14 6.82 11.89
CA GLU A 164 -2.73 5.94 12.90
C GLU A 164 -1.68 5.31 13.83
N ALA A 165 -0.52 4.94 13.28
CA ALA A 165 0.58 4.39 14.06
C ALA A 165 1.17 5.45 15.01
N LEU A 166 1.39 6.67 14.52
CA LEU A 166 1.83 7.82 15.33
C LEU A 166 0.85 8.15 16.45
N ALA A 167 -0.46 8.11 16.18
CA ALA A 167 -1.48 8.35 17.20
C ALA A 167 -1.53 7.28 18.32
N LYS A 168 -0.87 6.13 18.11
CA LYS A 168 -0.78 5.02 19.08
C LYS A 168 0.63 4.82 19.64
N ALA A 169 1.58 5.68 19.26
CA ALA A 169 2.93 5.62 19.81
C ALA A 169 2.94 6.33 21.18
N ASP A 170 3.45 5.64 22.20
CA ASP A 170 3.74 6.18 23.53
C ASP A 170 5.06 6.97 23.55
#